data_AF-A0A0G1T3C1-F1
#
_entry.id   AF-A0A0G1T3C1-F1
#
_cell.length_a   1.000
_cell.length_b   1.000
_cell.length_c   1.000
_cell.angle_alpha   90.00
_cell.angle_beta   90.00
_cell.angle_gamma   90.00
#
_symmetry.space_group_name_H-M   'P 1'
#
loop_
_entity.id
_entity.type
_entity.pdbx_description
1 polymer ?
#
loop_
_entity_poly.entity_id
_entity_poly.type
_entity_poly.pdbx_seq_one_letter_code
_entity_poly.pdbx_strand_id
1 'polypeptide(L)'
;MTIDRETNYFDPDYLASRQKVTREYRELAEEQLPTPEKDWGIIWPLSGPDLTFEEDPTTAPEEAHKTVTYNQTKGRFETALNLAKLVTALRTNKDLKDITMADIEQAGPMIYWNGRAAHNNYLAEFVASGELEKRYNFPASKLAITANREIKHTDDQFEDFPINILPPGEKVIIVTDFYHLPRVKRYAQKYAKKLLPEEVVLYPAQPSRLPVKMAIQEIKKIHGYSQEGILPPDTDN
;
A
#
# COMPACT_ATOMS: atom_id res chain seq x y z
N MET A 1 -1.14 10.99 -36.58
CA MET A 1 -1.65 9.62 -36.42
C MET A 1 -2.38 9.58 -35.09
N THR A 2 -3.69 9.76 -35.14
CA THR A 2 -4.57 9.91 -33.97
C THR A 2 -4.95 8.50 -33.52
N ILE A 3 -4.49 8.07 -32.36
CA ILE A 3 -4.89 6.78 -31.78
C ILE A 3 -6.31 6.98 -31.27
N ASP A 4 -7.26 6.42 -32.00
CA ASP A 4 -8.67 6.38 -31.64
C ASP A 4 -8.84 5.59 -30.34
N ARG A 5 -9.37 6.24 -29.29
CA ARG A 5 -9.40 5.70 -27.91
C ARG A 5 -10.64 4.83 -27.64
N GLU A 6 -11.48 4.57 -28.64
CA GLU A 6 -12.77 3.89 -28.48
C GLU A 6 -12.78 2.42 -28.91
N THR A 7 -11.75 1.92 -29.59
CA THR A 7 -11.75 0.57 -30.20
C THR A 7 -11.33 -0.59 -29.30
N ASN A 8 -10.80 -0.36 -28.09
CA ASN A 8 -10.29 -1.45 -27.23
C ASN A 8 -11.32 -2.06 -26.25
N TYR A 9 -12.59 -1.67 -26.29
CA TYR A 9 -13.59 -2.22 -25.35
C TYR A 9 -14.12 -3.62 -25.71
N PHE A 10 -13.86 -4.10 -26.94
CA PHE A 10 -14.32 -5.39 -27.45
C PHE A 10 -13.20 -6.40 -27.71
N ASP A 11 -11.96 -6.06 -27.37
CA ASP A 11 -10.84 -7.01 -27.42
C ASP A 11 -11.12 -8.16 -26.42
N PRO A 12 -11.16 -9.44 -26.88
CA PRO A 12 -11.41 -10.59 -26.02
C PRO A 12 -10.44 -10.70 -24.82
N ASP A 13 -9.17 -10.35 -25.01
CA ASP A 13 -8.15 -10.40 -23.97
C ASP A 13 -8.37 -9.29 -22.94
N TYR A 14 -8.80 -8.10 -23.41
CA TYR A 14 -9.21 -7.00 -22.53
C TYR A 14 -10.46 -7.36 -21.71
N LEU A 15 -11.46 -7.97 -22.34
CA LEU A 15 -12.70 -8.38 -21.68
C LEU A 15 -12.46 -9.50 -20.66
N ALA A 16 -11.63 -10.49 -20.99
CA ALA A 16 -11.22 -11.55 -20.08
C ALA A 16 -10.42 -10.98 -18.88
N SER A 17 -9.43 -10.11 -19.15
CA SER A 17 -8.66 -9.40 -18.11
C SER A 17 -9.58 -8.59 -17.19
N ARG A 18 -10.58 -7.90 -17.76
CA ARG A 18 -11.56 -7.11 -17.00
C ARG A 18 -12.44 -7.98 -16.12
N GLN A 19 -12.97 -9.09 -16.64
CA GLN A 19 -13.78 -10.03 -15.86
C GLN A 19 -12.97 -10.63 -14.72
N LYS A 20 -11.71 -11.02 -14.97
CA LYS A 20 -10.79 -11.56 -13.97
C LYS A 20 -10.51 -10.57 -12.85
N VAL A 21 -10.07 -9.34 -13.18
CA VAL A 21 -9.78 -8.33 -12.16
C VAL A 21 -11.04 -7.92 -11.39
N THR A 22 -12.20 -7.89 -12.05
CA THR A 22 -13.49 -7.65 -11.36
C THR A 22 -13.83 -8.78 -10.39
N ARG A 23 -13.53 -10.04 -10.75
CA ARG A 23 -13.67 -11.19 -9.86
C ARG A 23 -12.69 -11.11 -8.68
N GLU A 24 -11.42 -10.81 -8.92
CA GLU A 24 -10.40 -10.59 -7.87
C GLU A 24 -10.86 -9.52 -6.87
N TYR A 25 -11.43 -8.41 -7.34
CA TYR A 25 -11.99 -7.39 -6.45
C TYR A 25 -13.24 -7.85 -5.69
N ARG A 26 -14.08 -8.69 -6.28
CA ARG A 26 -15.26 -9.25 -5.58
C ARG A 26 -14.82 -10.19 -4.47
N GLU A 27 -13.90 -11.11 -4.76
CA GLU A 27 -13.33 -12.04 -3.80
C GLU A 27 -12.69 -11.27 -2.64
N LEU A 28 -11.85 -10.27 -2.93
CA LEU A 28 -11.25 -9.42 -1.90
C LEU A 28 -12.28 -8.58 -1.11
N ALA A 29 -13.40 -8.19 -1.73
CA ALA A 29 -14.44 -7.41 -1.06
C ALA A 29 -15.30 -8.28 -0.13
N GLU A 30 -15.35 -9.58 -0.41
CA GLU A 30 -16.03 -10.59 0.38
C GLU A 30 -15.11 -11.15 1.50
N GLU A 31 -13.79 -11.04 1.34
CA GLU A 31 -12.82 -11.36 2.38
C GLU A 31 -12.92 -10.40 3.58
N GLN A 32 -12.94 -10.98 4.79
CA GLN A 32 -12.76 -10.18 6.01
C GLN A 32 -11.34 -9.62 6.04
N LEU A 33 -11.19 -8.39 6.55
CA LEU A 33 -9.87 -7.80 6.77
C LEU A 33 -9.00 -8.76 7.60
N PRO A 34 -7.71 -8.95 7.24
CA PRO A 34 -6.81 -9.76 8.05
C PRO A 34 -6.81 -9.26 9.50
N THR A 35 -6.92 -10.18 10.45
CA THR A 35 -6.86 -9.81 11.87
C THR A 35 -5.40 -9.57 12.25
N PRO A 36 -5.06 -8.48 12.96
CA PRO A 36 -3.70 -8.27 13.43
C PRO A 36 -3.20 -9.42 14.31
N GLU A 37 -1.97 -9.85 14.08
CA GLU A 37 -1.32 -10.94 14.82
C GLU A 37 0.00 -10.48 15.46
N LYS A 38 0.51 -11.26 16.44
CA LYS A 38 1.74 -10.90 17.19
C LYS A 38 3.00 -11.02 16.35
N ASP A 39 3.01 -11.89 15.35
CA ASP A 39 4.14 -12.16 14.45
C ASP A 39 4.26 -11.13 13.32
N TRP A 40 3.39 -10.12 13.26
CA TRP A 40 3.49 -9.03 12.30
C TRP A 40 4.71 -8.16 12.65
N GLY A 41 5.82 -8.35 11.94
CA GLY A 41 7.11 -7.75 12.26
C GLY A 41 7.39 -6.44 11.55
N ILE A 42 6.95 -6.37 10.30
CA ILE A 42 7.13 -5.21 9.43
C ILE A 42 5.77 -4.82 8.86
N ILE A 43 5.45 -3.54 8.96
CA ILE A 43 4.31 -2.95 8.29
C ILE A 43 4.83 -2.03 7.20
N TRP A 44 4.49 -2.35 5.97
CA TRP A 44 4.99 -1.68 4.77
C TRP A 44 3.85 -0.97 4.03
N PRO A 45 3.56 0.29 4.37
CA PRO A 45 2.67 1.14 3.58
C PRO A 45 3.31 1.52 2.25
N LEU A 46 2.67 1.12 1.15
CA LEU A 46 3.10 1.51 -0.19
C LEU A 46 2.82 2.98 -0.44
N SER A 47 3.83 3.72 -0.90
CA SER A 47 3.68 5.15 -1.16
C SER A 47 2.64 5.41 -2.26
N GLY A 48 1.80 6.43 -2.05
CA GLY A 48 0.77 6.87 -3.00
C GLY A 48 1.30 7.91 -3.99
N PRO A 49 0.41 8.48 -4.82
CA PRO A 49 0.76 9.59 -5.70
C PRO A 49 0.97 10.91 -4.94
N ASP A 50 0.33 11.08 -3.78
CA ASP A 50 0.32 12.33 -3.00
C ASP A 50 1.67 12.55 -2.31
N LEU A 51 2.25 13.75 -2.47
CA LEU A 51 3.60 14.06 -1.99
C LEU A 51 3.69 14.33 -0.47
N THR A 52 2.62 14.82 0.13
CA THR A 52 2.55 15.23 1.55
C THR A 52 1.43 14.50 2.26
N PHE A 53 1.27 14.70 3.57
CA PHE A 53 0.10 14.24 4.34
C PHE A 53 -1.00 15.32 4.48
N GLU A 54 -0.81 16.46 3.82
CA GLU A 54 -1.77 17.55 3.86
C GLU A 54 -2.83 17.34 2.76
N GLU A 55 -4.07 17.71 3.05
CA GLU A 55 -5.13 17.75 2.04
C GLU A 55 -5.02 19.11 1.34
N ASP A 56 -4.79 19.14 0.02
CA ASP A 56 -4.71 20.40 -0.73
C ASP A 56 -6.13 20.95 -0.99
N PRO A 57 -6.51 22.09 -0.41
CA PRO A 57 -7.84 22.68 -0.61
C PRO A 57 -7.99 23.36 -1.98
N THR A 58 -6.92 23.55 -2.76
CA THR A 58 -6.92 24.34 -4.00
C THR A 58 -7.20 23.55 -5.28
N THR A 59 -7.30 22.22 -5.21
CA THR A 59 -7.66 21.36 -6.35
C THR A 59 -9.17 21.22 -6.58
N ALA A 60 -9.94 22.27 -6.27
CA ALA A 60 -11.34 22.38 -6.67
C ALA A 60 -11.52 23.39 -7.82
N PRO A 61 -11.29 23.02 -9.09
CA PRO A 61 -11.82 23.77 -10.22
C PRO A 61 -13.10 23.11 -10.71
N GLU A 62 -14.25 23.70 -10.38
CA GLU A 62 -15.54 23.74 -11.10
C GLU A 62 -16.17 22.48 -11.77
N GLU A 63 -15.54 21.31 -11.75
CA GLU A 63 -16.10 20.01 -12.17
C GLU A 63 -16.31 19.11 -10.93
N ALA A 64 -17.02 19.66 -9.94
CA ALA A 64 -17.43 18.97 -8.72
C ALA A 64 -18.48 17.88 -9.01
N HIS A 65 -18.07 16.84 -9.73
CA HIS A 65 -18.73 15.54 -9.71
C HIS A 65 -17.86 14.56 -8.90
N LYS A 66 -18.09 14.56 -7.57
CA LYS A 66 -17.84 13.43 -6.65
C LYS A 66 -16.38 12.97 -6.42
N THR A 67 -15.49 13.85 -5.97
CA THR A 67 -14.21 13.42 -5.38
C THR A 67 -13.91 14.22 -4.13
N VAL A 68 -14.13 13.61 -2.97
CA VAL A 68 -13.39 14.00 -1.75
C VAL A 68 -11.92 13.79 -2.10
N THR A 69 -11.09 14.82 -1.94
CA THR A 69 -9.63 14.79 -2.15
C THR A 69 -8.97 13.91 -1.08
N TYR A 70 -9.15 12.60 -1.20
CA TYR A 70 -8.58 11.61 -0.30
C TYR A 70 -7.08 11.47 -0.59
N ASN A 71 -6.25 11.91 0.35
CA ASN A 71 -4.80 11.70 0.31
C ASN A 71 -4.49 10.23 0.60
N GLN A 72 -4.21 9.46 -0.45
CA GLN A 72 -3.98 8.01 -0.38
C GLN A 72 -2.71 7.68 0.39
N THR A 73 -1.66 8.50 0.18
CA THR A 73 -0.39 8.37 0.89
C THR A 73 -0.61 8.47 2.41
N LYS A 74 -1.34 9.49 2.86
CA LYS A 74 -1.72 9.68 4.26
C LYS A 74 -2.54 8.51 4.79
N GLY A 75 -3.60 8.10 4.07
CA GLY A 75 -4.49 7.04 4.52
C GLY A 75 -3.80 5.69 4.74
N ARG A 76 -2.85 5.33 3.85
CA ARG A 76 -2.02 4.13 4.01
C ARG A 76 -1.05 4.26 5.17
N PHE A 77 -0.42 5.43 5.34
CA PHE A 77 0.50 5.67 6.44
C PHE A 77 -0.20 5.63 7.81
N GLU A 78 -1.36 6.27 7.95
CA GLU A 78 -2.17 6.22 9.17
C GLU A 78 -2.69 4.82 9.48
N THR A 79 -3.07 4.05 8.45
CA THR A 79 -3.40 2.63 8.61
C THR A 79 -2.20 1.85 9.17
N ALA A 80 -0.99 2.07 8.64
CA ALA A 80 0.21 1.41 9.12
C ALA A 80 0.53 1.75 10.59
N LEU A 81 0.40 3.03 10.97
CA LEU A 81 0.58 3.48 12.36
C LEU A 81 -0.43 2.81 13.31
N ASN A 82 -1.69 2.70 12.90
CA ASN A 82 -2.74 2.05 13.69
C ASN A 82 -2.49 0.55 13.84
N LEU A 83 -2.08 -0.12 12.76
CA LEU A 83 -1.70 -1.54 12.81
C LEU A 83 -0.51 -1.77 13.76
N ALA A 84 0.50 -0.91 13.71
CA ALA A 84 1.65 -1.02 14.62
C ALA A 84 1.23 -0.93 16.10
N LYS A 85 0.29 -0.04 16.43
CA LYS A 85 -0.28 0.07 17.79
C LYS A 85 -1.08 -1.17 18.17
N LEU A 86 -1.89 -1.72 17.26
CA LEU A 86 -2.65 -2.96 17.48
C LEU A 86 -1.73 -4.16 17.74
N VAL A 87 -0.69 -4.33 16.94
CA VAL A 87 0.32 -5.38 17.13
C VAL A 87 1.05 -5.19 18.47
N THR A 88 1.40 -3.95 18.83
CA THR A 88 2.00 -3.62 20.14
C THR A 88 1.08 -4.02 21.30
N ALA A 89 -0.21 -3.71 21.21
CA ALA A 89 -1.23 -4.12 22.19
C ALA A 89 -1.28 -5.64 22.36
N LEU A 90 -1.26 -6.39 21.25
CA LEU A 90 -1.24 -7.85 21.28
C LEU A 90 0.06 -8.40 21.90
N ARG A 91 1.22 -7.83 21.55
CA ARG A 91 2.53 -8.27 22.07
C ARG A 91 2.70 -7.99 23.56
N THR A 92 2.16 -6.86 24.03
CA THR A 92 2.26 -6.44 25.44
C THR A 92 1.07 -6.86 26.30
N ASN A 93 0.03 -7.46 25.71
CA ASN A 93 -1.22 -7.83 26.37
C ASN A 93 -1.88 -6.65 27.09
N LYS A 94 -1.88 -5.49 26.43
CA LYS A 94 -2.47 -4.22 26.90
C LYS A 94 -3.67 -3.85 26.03
N ASP A 95 -4.58 -3.04 26.56
CA ASP A 95 -5.62 -2.42 25.75
C ASP A 95 -4.99 -1.38 24.81
N LEU A 96 -5.54 -1.24 23.59
CA LEU A 96 -5.04 -0.30 22.58
C LEU A 96 -4.96 1.15 23.10
N LYS A 97 -5.93 1.56 23.92
CA LYS A 97 -6.01 2.90 24.51
C LYS A 97 -4.87 3.21 25.50
N ASP A 98 -4.25 2.16 26.05
CA ASP A 98 -3.20 2.25 27.07
C ASP A 98 -1.79 2.10 26.46
N ILE A 99 -1.68 1.94 25.14
CA ILE A 99 -0.41 1.85 24.43
C ILE A 99 0.30 3.21 24.40
N THR A 100 1.51 3.22 24.95
CA THR A 100 2.40 4.38 24.96
C THR A 100 3.45 4.31 23.86
N MET A 101 4.14 5.42 23.56
CA MET A 101 5.28 5.41 22.63
C MET A 101 6.40 4.48 23.10
N ALA A 102 6.65 4.38 24.41
CA ALA A 102 7.65 3.47 24.97
C ALA A 102 7.30 1.99 24.71
N ASP A 103 6.02 1.64 24.77
CA ASP A 103 5.56 0.29 24.43
C ASP A 103 5.81 -0.02 22.94
N ILE A 104 5.52 0.94 22.06
CA ILE A 104 5.75 0.79 20.62
C ILE A 104 7.25 0.67 20.33
N GLU A 105 8.08 1.48 20.99
CA GLU A 105 9.54 1.42 20.82
C GLU A 105 10.12 0.07 21.30
N GLN A 106 9.59 -0.48 22.39
CA GLN A 106 10.08 -1.75 22.92
C GLN A 106 9.57 -2.97 22.14
N ALA A 107 8.27 -3.01 21.81
CA ALA A 107 7.59 -4.21 21.32
C ALA A 107 6.92 -4.03 19.95
N GLY A 108 6.76 -2.81 19.47
CA GLY A 108 6.08 -2.53 18.20
C GLY A 108 6.86 -3.00 16.97
N PRO A 109 6.15 -3.32 15.88
CA PRO A 109 6.77 -3.63 14.59
C PRO A 109 7.45 -2.42 13.98
N MET A 110 8.32 -2.65 13.00
CA MET A 110 8.93 -1.60 12.20
C MET A 110 7.96 -1.16 11.10
N ILE A 111 7.79 0.15 10.91
CA ILE A 111 7.18 0.68 9.68
C ILE A 111 8.28 0.87 8.65
N TYR A 112 8.16 0.21 7.51
CA TYR A 112 9.08 0.35 6.39
C TYR A 112 8.48 1.26 5.32
N TRP A 113 9.17 2.32 4.95
CA TRP A 113 8.73 3.31 3.97
C TRP A 113 9.74 3.45 2.83
N ASN A 114 9.29 3.16 1.61
CA ASN A 114 10.09 3.33 0.40
C ASN A 114 9.33 4.04 -0.72
N GLY A 115 9.12 5.34 -0.55
CA GLY A 115 8.52 6.19 -1.56
C GLY A 115 9.54 6.84 -2.51
N ARG A 116 9.04 7.72 -3.38
CA ARG A 116 9.89 8.57 -4.23
C ARG A 116 10.79 9.45 -3.39
N ALA A 117 11.89 9.94 -3.96
CA ALA A 117 12.80 10.87 -3.26
C ALA A 117 12.05 12.04 -2.57
N ALA A 118 11.05 12.63 -3.24
CA ALA A 118 10.23 13.69 -2.64
C ALA A 118 9.39 13.21 -1.44
N HIS A 119 8.82 11.99 -1.50
CA HIS A 119 8.08 11.39 -0.38
C HIS A 119 9.01 11.10 0.80
N ASN A 120 10.17 10.50 0.53
CA ASN A 120 11.14 10.14 1.56
C ASN A 120 11.72 11.38 2.23
N ASN A 121 12.04 12.43 1.46
CA ASN A 121 12.47 13.72 2.00
C ASN A 121 11.41 14.34 2.89
N TYR A 122 10.15 14.41 2.42
CA TYR A 122 9.07 14.96 3.20
C TYR A 122 8.88 14.20 4.53
N LEU A 123 8.87 12.86 4.48
CA LEU A 123 8.72 12.05 5.68
C LEU A 123 9.93 12.20 6.63
N ALA A 124 11.14 12.29 6.09
CA ALA A 124 12.35 12.51 6.90
C ALA A 124 12.32 13.88 7.60
N GLU A 125 11.88 14.94 6.92
CA GLU A 125 11.69 16.28 7.51
C GLU A 125 10.56 16.28 8.56
N PHE A 126 9.48 15.56 8.29
CA PHE A 126 8.35 15.39 9.21
C PHE A 126 8.75 14.67 10.50
N VAL A 127 9.65 13.68 10.39
CA VAL A 127 10.26 13.00 11.54
C VAL A 127 11.24 13.92 12.27
N ALA A 128 12.16 14.56 11.55
CA ALA A 128 13.18 15.43 12.14
C ALA A 128 12.60 16.65 12.88
N SER A 129 11.42 17.12 12.46
CA SER A 129 10.68 18.19 13.13
C SER A 129 9.88 17.73 14.36
N GLY A 130 9.83 16.43 14.65
CA GLY A 130 9.05 15.85 15.75
C GLY A 130 7.54 15.84 15.51
N GLU A 131 7.09 16.10 14.29
CA GLU A 131 5.67 16.15 13.95
C GLU A 131 5.06 14.72 13.94
N LEU A 132 5.86 13.67 13.69
CA LEU A 132 5.41 12.28 13.82
C LEU A 132 4.98 11.95 15.26
N GLU A 133 5.85 12.20 16.24
CA GLU A 133 5.59 11.97 17.65
C GLU A 133 4.41 12.83 18.11
N LYS A 134 4.41 14.12 17.76
CA LYS A 134 3.39 15.09 18.17
C LYS A 134 2.01 14.79 17.62
N ARG A 135 1.90 14.46 16.33
CA ARG A 135 0.59 14.23 15.68
C ARG A 135 0.07 12.81 15.89
N TYR A 136 0.96 11.82 15.90
CA TYR A 136 0.57 10.42 15.86
C TYR A 136 0.92 9.62 17.12
N ASN A 137 1.63 10.21 18.08
CA ASN A 137 2.12 9.53 19.29
C ASN A 137 2.84 8.22 18.92
N PHE A 138 3.79 8.33 17.97
CA PHE A 138 4.53 7.20 17.41
C PHE A 138 6.03 7.52 17.41
N PRO A 139 6.90 6.61 17.89
CA PRO A 139 8.33 6.87 17.99
C PRO A 139 9.02 6.80 16.62
N ALA A 140 9.83 7.81 16.26
CA ALA A 140 10.63 7.81 15.04
C ALA A 140 11.55 6.59 14.90
N SER A 141 12.02 6.01 16.01
CA SER A 141 12.90 4.82 16.02
C SER A 141 12.23 3.57 15.42
N LYS A 142 10.90 3.58 15.25
CA LYS A 142 10.12 2.50 14.62
C LYS A 142 9.71 2.81 13.17
N LEU A 143 10.38 3.77 12.54
CA LEU A 143 10.18 4.10 11.14
C LEU A 143 11.51 3.99 10.37
N ALA A 144 11.57 3.06 9.43
CA ALA A 144 12.68 2.90 8.50
C ALA A 144 12.33 3.54 7.15
N ILE A 145 12.97 4.66 6.82
CA ILE A 145 12.83 5.36 5.55
C ILE A 145 14.01 4.99 4.65
N THR A 146 13.74 4.49 3.45
CA THR A 146 14.81 4.17 2.50
C THR A 146 15.55 5.40 1.99
N ALA A 147 16.79 5.19 1.54
CA ALA A 147 17.52 6.20 0.78
C ALA A 147 16.73 6.65 -0.47
N ASN A 148 16.93 7.91 -0.86
CA ASN A 148 16.26 8.47 -2.03
C ASN A 148 16.64 7.72 -3.30
N ARG A 149 15.62 7.18 -3.98
CA ARG A 149 15.74 6.56 -5.30
C ARG A 149 14.65 7.06 -6.24
N GLU A 150 14.91 6.91 -7.54
CA GLU A 150 13.91 7.13 -8.59
C GLU A 150 12.92 5.96 -8.62
N ILE A 151 11.97 5.96 -7.68
CA ILE A 151 10.84 5.02 -7.69
C ILE A 151 9.78 5.54 -8.66
N LYS A 152 9.68 4.94 -9.85
CA LYS A 152 8.73 5.37 -10.88
C LYS A 152 7.37 4.69 -10.69
N HIS A 153 7.35 3.42 -10.30
CA HIS A 153 6.16 2.58 -10.20
C HIS A 153 6.13 1.70 -8.93
N THR A 154 5.00 1.02 -8.69
CA THR A 154 4.86 0.06 -7.58
C THR A 154 5.88 -1.09 -7.69
N ASP A 155 6.24 -1.53 -8.90
CA ASP A 155 7.25 -2.57 -9.15
C ASP A 155 8.61 -2.22 -8.50
N ASP A 156 9.05 -0.96 -8.65
CA ASP A 156 10.33 -0.48 -8.10
C ASP A 156 10.34 -0.54 -6.56
N GLN A 157 9.18 -0.35 -5.91
CA GLN A 157 9.07 -0.48 -4.45
C GLN A 157 9.29 -1.94 -4.01
N PHE A 158 8.83 -2.92 -4.79
CA PHE A 158 9.06 -4.34 -4.52
C PHE A 158 10.49 -4.78 -4.85
N GLU A 159 11.08 -4.22 -5.90
CA GLU A 159 12.47 -4.50 -6.21
C GLU A 159 13.41 -4.07 -5.08
N ASP A 160 13.14 -2.93 -4.46
CA ASP A 160 13.97 -2.34 -3.40
C ASP A 160 13.75 -2.94 -2.01
N PHE A 161 12.73 -3.78 -1.80
CA PHE A 161 12.44 -4.32 -0.47
C PHE A 161 13.61 -5.20 0.06
N PRO A 162 14.22 -4.84 1.20
CA PRO A 162 15.42 -5.51 1.68
C PRO A 162 15.06 -6.73 2.54
N ILE A 163 14.94 -7.92 1.95
CA ILE A 163 14.56 -9.19 2.62
C ILE A 163 15.16 -9.36 4.04
N ASN A 164 16.43 -9.00 4.21
CA ASN A 164 17.17 -9.15 5.46
C ASN A 164 16.65 -8.29 6.62
N ILE A 165 15.69 -7.38 6.40
CA ILE A 165 15.09 -6.59 7.49
C ILE A 165 14.05 -7.39 8.27
N LEU A 166 13.54 -8.50 7.72
CA LEU A 166 12.51 -9.32 8.36
C LEU A 166 13.13 -10.24 9.42
N PRO A 167 12.72 -10.13 10.70
CA PRO A 167 13.14 -11.08 11.72
C PRO A 167 12.62 -12.50 11.41
N PRO A 168 13.40 -13.56 11.73
CA PRO A 168 12.96 -14.93 11.46
C PRO A 168 11.61 -15.26 12.11
N GLY A 169 10.67 -15.78 11.31
CA GLY A 169 9.34 -16.17 11.78
C GLY A 169 8.34 -15.02 11.94
N GLU A 170 8.70 -13.81 11.51
CA GLU A 170 7.77 -12.68 11.44
C GLU A 170 7.23 -12.48 10.01
N LYS A 171 6.11 -11.75 9.90
CA LYS A 171 5.44 -11.44 8.63
C LYS A 171 5.61 -9.98 8.22
N VAL A 172 5.57 -9.72 6.91
CA VAL A 172 5.49 -8.41 6.27
C VAL A 172 4.04 -8.10 5.89
N ILE A 173 3.55 -6.96 6.35
CA ILE A 173 2.17 -6.52 6.14
C ILE A 173 2.21 -5.40 5.12
N ILE A 174 1.77 -5.67 3.91
CA ILE A 174 1.76 -4.67 2.84
C ILE A 174 0.45 -3.89 2.91
N VAL A 175 0.54 -2.62 3.28
CA VAL A 175 -0.61 -1.72 3.34
C VAL A 175 -0.76 -1.00 2.01
N THR A 176 -1.89 -1.19 1.35
CA THR A 176 -2.21 -0.54 0.08
C THR A 176 -3.69 -0.22 0.00
N ASP A 177 -4.14 0.50 -1.03
CA ASP A 177 -5.57 0.71 -1.19
C ASP A 177 -6.25 -0.59 -1.62
N PHE A 178 -7.53 -0.77 -1.24
CA PHE A 178 -8.32 -1.93 -1.65
C PHE A 178 -8.23 -2.22 -3.16
N TYR A 179 -8.32 -1.16 -3.97
CA TYR A 179 -8.26 -1.29 -5.42
C TYR A 179 -6.84 -1.54 -5.98
N HIS A 180 -5.80 -1.53 -5.16
CA HIS A 180 -4.44 -1.89 -5.54
C HIS A 180 -4.08 -3.33 -5.17
N LEU A 181 -4.86 -3.97 -4.29
CA LEU A 181 -4.58 -5.31 -3.78
C LEU A 181 -4.26 -6.35 -4.86
N PRO A 182 -5.02 -6.50 -5.97
CA PRO A 182 -4.69 -7.52 -6.96
C PRO A 182 -3.33 -7.26 -7.66
N ARG A 183 -3.00 -5.98 -7.90
CA ARG A 183 -1.70 -5.61 -8.47
C ARG A 183 -0.57 -5.92 -7.50
N VAL A 184 -0.75 -5.56 -6.24
CA VAL A 184 0.21 -5.78 -5.16
C VAL A 184 0.42 -7.28 -4.92
N LYS A 185 -0.63 -8.09 -4.97
CA LYS A 185 -0.56 -9.56 -4.91
C LYS A 185 0.33 -10.13 -6.01
N ARG A 186 0.15 -9.68 -7.26
CA ARG A 186 0.99 -10.11 -8.38
C ARG A 186 2.45 -9.70 -8.23
N TYR A 187 2.74 -8.50 -7.73
CA TYR A 187 4.11 -8.09 -7.46
C TYR A 187 4.73 -8.90 -6.31
N ALA A 188 4.00 -9.12 -5.22
CA ALA A 188 4.45 -10.00 -4.14
C ALA A 188 4.80 -11.40 -4.66
N GLN A 189 3.98 -11.97 -5.56
CA GLN A 189 4.27 -13.25 -6.22
C GLN A 189 5.48 -13.20 -7.16
N LYS A 190 5.60 -12.16 -8.00
CA LYS A 190 6.76 -11.95 -8.90
C LYS A 190 8.07 -11.90 -8.11
N TYR A 191 8.05 -11.24 -6.96
CA TYR A 191 9.18 -11.15 -6.04
C TYR A 191 9.11 -12.20 -4.92
N ALA A 192 8.36 -13.31 -5.10
CA ALA A 192 8.24 -14.33 -4.05
C ALA A 192 9.56 -15.05 -3.73
N LYS A 193 10.53 -15.01 -4.65
CA LYS A 193 11.92 -15.45 -4.34
C LYS A 193 12.59 -14.56 -3.29
N LYS A 194 12.07 -13.34 -3.09
CA LYS A 194 12.51 -12.38 -2.08
C LYS A 194 11.64 -12.45 -0.81
N LEU A 195 10.34 -12.71 -0.94
CA LEU A 195 9.39 -12.76 0.17
C LEU A 195 8.58 -14.05 0.07
N LEU A 196 8.67 -14.95 1.05
CA LEU A 196 7.85 -16.16 1.01
C LEU A 196 6.35 -15.77 1.07
N PRO A 197 5.47 -16.34 0.23
CA PRO A 197 4.05 -15.97 0.20
C PRO A 197 3.34 -16.07 1.57
N GLU A 198 3.72 -17.06 2.39
CA GLU A 198 3.22 -17.26 3.75
C GLU A 198 3.67 -16.19 4.76
N GLU A 199 4.72 -15.45 4.43
CA GLU A 199 5.26 -14.36 5.24
C GLU A 199 4.67 -13.00 4.83
N VAL A 200 3.78 -12.95 3.83
CA VAL A 200 3.18 -11.70 3.33
C VAL A 200 1.69 -11.65 3.63
N VAL A 201 1.27 -10.60 4.33
CA VAL A 201 -0.14 -10.27 4.55
C VAL A 201 -0.48 -9.01 3.77
N LEU A 202 -1.50 -9.07 2.92
CA LEU A 202 -2.00 -7.89 2.21
C LEU A 202 -3.10 -7.23 3.03
N TYR A 203 -2.93 -5.96 3.40
CA TYR A 203 -3.88 -5.25 4.23
C TYR A 203 -4.40 -4.00 3.51
N PRO A 204 -5.71 -3.87 3.24
CA PRO A 204 -6.23 -2.66 2.64
C PRO A 204 -6.29 -1.53 3.67
N ALA A 205 -5.69 -0.38 3.35
CA ALA A 205 -6.09 0.88 3.94
C ALA A 205 -7.59 1.08 3.68
N GLN A 206 -8.37 1.42 4.73
CA GLN A 206 -9.84 1.39 4.80
C GLN A 206 -10.61 1.74 3.51
N PRO A 207 -11.86 1.24 3.34
CA PRO A 207 -12.54 1.30 2.06
C PRO A 207 -13.00 2.73 1.75
N SER A 208 -12.17 3.49 1.05
CA SER A 208 -12.71 4.56 0.21
C SER A 208 -13.55 3.88 -0.86
N ARG A 209 -14.86 4.14 -0.84
CA ARG A 209 -15.80 3.69 -1.89
C ARG A 209 -15.14 3.93 -3.24
N LEU A 210 -14.80 2.86 -3.93
CA LEU A 210 -14.06 2.95 -5.19
C LEU A 210 -14.94 3.64 -6.23
N PRO A 211 -14.55 4.81 -6.77
CA PRO A 211 -15.21 5.33 -7.95
C PRO A 211 -15.00 4.32 -9.07
N VAL A 212 -16.08 3.84 -9.70
CA VAL A 212 -16.04 2.83 -10.78
C VAL A 212 -15.01 3.18 -11.87
N LYS A 213 -14.81 4.48 -12.13
CA LYS A 213 -13.81 5.00 -13.09
C LYS A 213 -12.36 4.65 -12.69
N MET A 214 -12.01 4.70 -11.41
CA MET A 214 -10.68 4.32 -10.92
C MET A 214 -10.46 2.82 -11.04
N ALA A 215 -11.47 2.01 -10.71
CA ALA A 215 -11.43 0.56 -10.93
C ALA A 215 -11.11 0.21 -12.40
N ILE A 216 -11.81 0.88 -13.34
CA ILE A 216 -11.62 0.68 -14.78
C ILE A 216 -10.22 1.10 -15.24
N GLN A 217 -9.69 2.22 -14.72
CA GLN A 217 -8.33 2.66 -15.04
C GLN A 217 -7.29 1.66 -14.56
N GLU A 218 -7.49 1.07 -13.38
CA GLU A 218 -6.56 0.06 -12.88
C GLU A 218 -6.61 -1.25 -13.64
N ILE A 219 -7.79 -1.69 -14.05
CA ILE A 219 -7.95 -2.83 -14.98
C ILE A 219 -7.16 -2.58 -16.26
N LYS A 220 -7.26 -1.39 -16.85
CA LYS A 220 -6.53 -1.01 -18.06
C LYS A 220 -5.00 -1.07 -17.86
N LYS A 221 -4.50 -0.58 -16.72
CA LYS A 221 -3.07 -0.62 -16.41
C LYS A 221 -2.56 -2.05 -16.23
N ILE A 222 -3.30 -2.88 -15.48
CA ILE A 222 -2.94 -4.30 -15.27
C ILE A 222 -2.84 -5.03 -16.60
N HIS A 223 -3.81 -4.82 -17.49
CA HIS A 223 -3.79 -5.40 -18.83
C HIS A 223 -2.57 -4.92 -19.63
N GLY A 224 -2.28 -3.62 -19.64
CA GLY A 224 -1.09 -3.06 -20.30
C GLY A 224 0.22 -3.70 -19.80
N TYR A 225 0.38 -3.85 -18.49
CA TYR A 225 1.58 -4.48 -17.90
C TYR A 225 1.72 -5.97 -18.23
N SER A 226 0.61 -6.69 -18.39
CA SER A 226 0.63 -8.07 -18.86
C SER A 226 1.11 -8.16 -20.31
N GLN A 227 0.66 -7.25 -21.18
CA GLN A 227 1.08 -7.19 -22.58
C GLN A 227 2.56 -6.81 -22.72
N GLU A 228 3.06 -5.95 -21.82
CA GLU A 228 4.46 -5.53 -21.77
C GLU A 228 5.39 -6.57 -21.09
N GLY A 229 4.85 -7.69 -20.58
CA GLY A 229 5.62 -8.73 -19.90
C GLY A 229 6.19 -8.32 -18.53
N ILE A 230 5.71 -7.21 -17.98
CA ILE A 230 6.15 -6.65 -16.68
C ILE A 230 5.61 -7.51 -15.53
N LEU A 231 4.39 -8.02 -15.69
CA LEU A 231 3.79 -9.02 -14.80
C LEU A 231 3.97 -10.40 -15.44
N PRO A 232 4.21 -11.46 -14.65
CA PRO A 232 4.30 -12.81 -15.19
C PRO A 232 3.03 -13.11 -16.02
N PRO A 233 3.17 -13.75 -17.19
CA PRO A 233 2.01 -14.15 -17.97
C PRO A 233 1.12 -15.04 -17.11
N ASP A 234 -0.16 -14.71 -17.07
CA ASP A 234 -1.12 -15.39 -16.24
C ASP A 234 -1.19 -16.88 -16.62
N THR A 235 -0.65 -17.76 -15.78
CA THR A 235 -0.93 -19.19 -15.87
C THR A 235 -2.29 -19.43 -15.22
N ASP A 236 -3.32 -19.58 -16.05
CA ASP A 236 -4.63 -20.06 -15.59
C ASP A 236 -4.46 -21.45 -14.94
N ASN A 237 -4.90 -21.57 -13.69
CA ASN A 237 -5.37 -22.81 -13.06
C ASN A 237 -6.68 -22.49 -12.34
#